data_AF-A0AAV2DCU6-F1
#
_entry.id   AF-A0AAV2DCU6-F1
#
_cell.length_a   1.000
_cell.length_b   1.000
_cell.length_c   1.000
_cell.angle_alpha   90.00
_cell.angle_beta   90.00
_cell.angle_gamma   90.00
#
_symmetry.space_group_name_H-M   'P 1'
#
loop_
_entity.id
_entity.type
_entity.pdbx_description
1 polymer ?
#
loop_
_entity_poly.entity_id
_entity_poly.type
_entity_poly.pdbx_seq_one_letter_code
_entity_poly.pdbx_strand_id
1 'polypeptide(L)'
;MWVLTIPPKLKCFMWQVMKLILPTMEAIIERTGRVPEDAEPDPEDDSSISPRCPVCWAPLESLEHMFLSCRMATTLWERSGLDVGQVRQPPSNFGLFVRRFIKQDSSVEMVIRFVALLRRIWKSRN
;
A
#
# COMPACT_ATOMS: atom_id res chain seq x y z
N MET A 1 5.07 7.14 -17.24
CA MET A 1 3.98 6.16 -16.99
C MET A 1 3.28 5.75 -18.28
N TRP A 2 2.69 6.69 -19.04
CA TRP A 2 1.87 6.35 -20.20
C TRP A 2 2.62 5.70 -21.37
N VAL A 3 3.91 5.99 -21.49
CA VAL A 3 4.84 5.38 -22.46
C VAL A 3 5.18 3.92 -22.19
N LEU A 4 4.88 3.39 -20.99
CA LEU A 4 5.18 1.99 -20.66
C LEU A 4 4.21 1.07 -21.39
N THR A 5 4.72 0.02 -22.01
CA THR A 5 3.92 -1.02 -22.69
C THR A 5 3.39 -2.04 -21.68
N ILE A 6 2.55 -1.59 -20.75
CA ILE A 6 1.91 -2.43 -19.73
C ILE A 6 0.38 -2.41 -19.85
N PRO A 7 -0.31 -3.46 -19.36
CA PRO A 7 -1.76 -3.50 -19.29
C PRO A 7 -2.36 -2.21 -18.69
N PRO A 8 -3.46 -1.66 -19.24
CA PRO A 8 -4.09 -0.44 -18.75
C PRO A 8 -4.42 -0.49 -17.25
N LYS A 9 -4.84 -1.66 -16.73
CA LYS A 9 -5.11 -1.87 -15.30
C LYS A 9 -3.89 -1.59 -14.41
N LEU A 10 -2.67 -1.91 -14.86
CA LEU A 10 -1.45 -1.60 -14.13
C LEU A 10 -1.10 -0.10 -14.22
N LYS A 11 -1.41 0.58 -15.34
CA LYS A 11 -1.25 2.04 -15.45
C LYS A 11 -2.18 2.77 -14.47
N CYS A 12 -3.45 2.40 -14.44
CA CYS A 12 -4.43 2.96 -13.49
C CYS A 12 -4.00 2.73 -12.04
N PHE A 13 -3.58 1.50 -11.71
CA PHE A 13 -3.08 1.17 -10.38
C PHE A 13 -1.85 1.99 -10.01
N MET A 14 -0.87 2.10 -10.91
CA MET A 14 0.32 2.92 -10.69
C MET A 14 -0.02 4.39 -10.48
N TRP A 15 -1.01 4.92 -11.21
CA TRP A 15 -1.52 6.27 -10.99
C TRP A 15 -2.12 6.44 -9.58
N GLN A 16 -2.92 5.47 -9.11
CA GLN A 16 -3.46 5.49 -7.74
C GLN A 16 -2.35 5.44 -6.68
N VAL A 17 -1.34 4.58 -6.88
CA VAL A 17 -0.14 4.50 -6.02
C VAL A 17 0.58 5.85 -5.96
N MET A 18 0.83 6.47 -7.11
CA MET A 18 1.54 7.76 -7.19
C MET A 18 0.74 8.90 -6.55
N LYS A 19 -0.59 8.78 -6.52
CA LYS A 19 -1.50 9.73 -5.86
C LYS A 19 -1.74 9.41 -4.39
N LEU A 20 -1.28 8.27 -3.90
CA LEU A 20 -1.51 7.79 -2.54
C LEU A 20 -3.00 7.66 -2.18
N ILE A 21 -3.83 7.28 -3.16
CA ILE A 21 -5.30 7.19 -3.03
C ILE A 21 -5.83 5.76 -3.02
N LEU A 22 -4.95 4.77 -2.82
CA LEU A 22 -5.39 3.38 -2.68
C LEU A 22 -6.23 3.24 -1.40
N PRO A 23 -7.29 2.42 -1.44
CA PRO A 23 -8.11 2.21 -0.25
C PRO A 23 -7.30 1.48 0.81
N THR A 24 -7.06 2.11 1.95
CA THR A 24 -6.55 1.53 3.21
C THR A 24 -7.63 1.67 4.28
N MET A 25 -7.53 1.03 5.46
CA MET A 25 -8.52 1.29 6.51
C MET A 25 -8.46 2.75 6.97
N GLU A 26 -7.26 3.30 7.11
CA GLU A 26 -7.03 4.72 7.36
C GLU A 26 -7.75 5.61 6.33
N ALA A 27 -7.55 5.38 5.03
CA ALA A 27 -8.17 6.19 3.98
C ALA A 27 -9.70 5.99 3.87
N ILE A 28 -10.22 4.83 4.30
CA ILE A 28 -11.66 4.59 4.37
C ILE A 28 -12.26 5.37 5.53
N ILE A 29 -11.65 5.31 6.71
CA ILE A 29 -12.05 6.08 7.89
C ILE A 29 -12.06 7.58 7.56
N GLU A 30 -10.95 8.10 7.03
CA GLU A 30 -10.83 9.52 6.64
C GLU A 30 -11.89 9.96 5.63
N ARG A 31 -12.21 9.12 4.64
CA ARG A 31 -13.18 9.47 3.58
C ARG A 31 -14.63 9.36 4.03
N THR A 32 -14.94 8.37 4.85
CA THR A 32 -16.32 8.05 5.24
C THR A 32 -16.73 8.75 6.54
N GLY A 33 -15.77 9.25 7.33
CA GLY A 33 -16.03 9.87 8.63
C GLY A 33 -16.46 8.87 9.71
N ARG A 34 -16.35 7.56 9.45
CA ARG A 34 -16.69 6.52 10.42
C ARG A 34 -15.73 6.54 11.61
N VAL A 35 -16.26 6.29 12.79
CA VAL A 35 -15.49 6.27 14.03
C VAL A 35 -14.69 4.96 14.13
N PRO A 36 -13.39 4.98 14.42
CA PRO A 36 -12.64 3.75 14.70
C PRO A 36 -13.23 3.01 15.90
N GLU A 37 -13.37 1.69 15.84
CA GLU A 37 -13.84 0.85 16.97
C GLU A 37 -13.05 1.06 18.28
N ASP A 38 -11.78 1.45 18.17
CA ASP A 38 -10.90 1.68 19.32
C ASP A 38 -11.05 3.11 19.92
N ALA A 39 -11.95 3.96 19.40
CA ALA A 39 -12.26 5.29 19.95
C ALA A 39 -13.31 5.20 21.07
N GLU A 40 -13.43 6.26 21.90
CA GLU A 40 -14.43 6.34 22.97
C GLU A 40 -15.81 5.95 22.43
N PRO A 41 -16.45 4.89 22.96
CA PRO A 41 -17.69 4.36 22.40
C PRO A 41 -18.82 5.36 22.62
N ASP A 42 -19.43 5.83 21.52
CA ASP A 42 -20.77 6.41 21.57
C ASP A 42 -21.77 5.24 21.58
N PRO A 43 -22.50 5.00 22.67
CA PRO A 43 -23.41 3.85 22.80
C PRO A 43 -24.59 3.86 21.81
N GLU A 44 -24.81 4.96 21.08
CA GLU A 44 -25.90 5.08 20.09
C GLU A 44 -25.44 4.95 18.63
N ASP A 45 -24.12 4.85 18.35
CA ASP A 45 -23.58 4.85 16.97
C ASP A 45 -23.00 3.48 16.53
N ASP A 46 -23.76 2.73 15.71
CA ASP A 46 -23.34 1.48 15.06
C ASP A 46 -22.44 1.72 13.82
N SER A 47 -22.00 2.96 13.56
CA SER A 47 -21.17 3.29 12.39
C SER A 47 -19.68 2.95 12.52
N SER A 48 -19.28 2.30 13.63
CA SER A 48 -17.88 1.99 13.91
C SER A 48 -17.24 1.07 12.88
N ILE A 49 -15.94 1.27 12.62
CA ILE A 49 -15.16 0.43 11.71
C ILE A 49 -13.80 0.11 12.31
N SER A 50 -13.39 -1.14 12.25
CA SER A 50 -12.06 -1.55 12.71
C SER A 50 -10.95 -0.90 11.88
N PRO A 51 -10.01 -0.14 12.48
CA PRO A 51 -8.87 0.44 11.76
C PRO A 51 -7.79 -0.59 11.41
N ARG A 52 -7.94 -1.81 11.91
CA ARG A 52 -6.92 -2.85 11.93
C ARG A 52 -6.65 -3.40 10.54
N CYS A 53 -5.41 -3.81 10.31
CA CYS A 53 -5.04 -4.54 9.11
C CYS A 53 -5.78 -5.88 9.05
N PRO A 54 -6.52 -6.20 7.96
CA PRO A 54 -7.28 -7.43 7.84
C PRO A 54 -6.39 -8.67 7.64
N VAL A 55 -5.09 -8.48 7.43
CA VAL A 55 -4.13 -9.57 7.18
C VAL A 55 -3.32 -9.91 8.43
N CYS A 56 -2.79 -8.89 9.12
CA CYS A 56 -1.89 -9.11 10.25
C CYS A 56 -2.38 -8.52 11.57
N TRP A 57 -3.59 -7.94 11.59
CA TRP A 57 -4.24 -7.37 12.78
C TRP A 57 -3.47 -6.23 13.46
N ALA A 58 -2.51 -5.62 12.75
CA ALA A 58 -1.85 -4.40 13.21
C ALA A 58 -2.89 -3.29 13.46
N PRO A 59 -2.70 -2.42 14.47
CA PRO A 59 -3.72 -1.47 14.93
C PRO A 59 -4.26 -0.52 13.85
N LEU A 60 -3.40 -0.07 12.93
CA LEU A 60 -3.78 0.84 11.86
C LEU A 60 -3.24 0.34 10.53
N GLU A 61 -4.13 0.16 9.56
CA GLU A 61 -3.75 -0.12 8.19
C GLU A 61 -3.62 1.16 7.36
N SER A 62 -2.40 1.68 7.25
CA SER A 62 -2.00 2.74 6.32
C SER A 62 -1.35 2.18 5.05
N LEU A 63 -0.94 3.04 4.10
CA LEU A 63 -0.18 2.62 2.92
C LEU A 63 1.22 2.12 3.29
N GLU A 64 1.87 2.80 4.22
CA GLU A 64 3.15 2.41 4.81
C GLU A 64 3.04 1.04 5.44
N HIS A 65 1.99 0.82 6.24
CA HIS A 65 1.73 -0.50 6.79
C HIS A 65 1.53 -1.53 5.68
N MET A 66 0.55 -1.31 4.81
CA MET A 66 0.16 -2.26 3.76
C MET A 66 1.33 -2.69 2.88
N PHE A 67 2.21 -1.77 2.49
CA PHE A 67 3.28 -2.06 1.53
C PHE A 67 4.65 -2.28 2.13
N LEU A 68 4.97 -1.72 3.30
CA LEU A 68 6.34 -1.70 3.82
C LEU A 68 6.54 -2.50 5.09
N SER A 69 5.56 -2.53 6.00
CA SER A 69 5.72 -3.18 7.32
C SER A 69 4.74 -4.30 7.63
N CYS A 70 3.70 -4.50 6.82
CA CYS A 70 2.79 -5.63 6.95
C CYS A 70 3.57 -6.94 6.76
N ARG A 71 3.37 -7.90 7.68
CA ARG A 71 4.03 -9.22 7.67
C ARG A 71 3.90 -9.96 6.33
N MET A 72 2.74 -9.83 5.67
CA MET A 72 2.52 -10.42 4.36
C MET A 72 3.34 -9.71 3.27
N ALA A 73 3.36 -8.37 3.30
CA ALA A 73 4.08 -7.57 2.32
C ALA A 73 5.59 -7.80 2.41
N THR A 74 6.16 -7.81 3.61
CA THR A 74 7.60 -8.09 3.82
C THR A 74 7.99 -9.46 3.25
N THR A 75 7.19 -10.49 3.50
CA THR A 75 7.39 -11.84 2.94
C THR A 75 7.35 -11.84 1.40
N LEU A 76 6.43 -11.07 0.81
CA LEU A 76 6.31 -10.98 -0.66
C LEU A 76 7.49 -10.22 -1.27
N TRP A 77 8.00 -9.17 -0.62
CA TRP A 77 9.21 -8.48 -1.05
C TRP A 77 10.42 -9.40 -1.03
N GLU A 78 10.67 -10.10 0.08
CA GLU A 78 11.79 -11.03 0.24
C GLU A 78 11.79 -12.13 -0.83
N ARG A 79 10.60 -12.64 -1.19
CA ARG A 79 10.45 -13.71 -2.20
C ARG A 79 10.42 -13.21 -3.64
N SER A 80 10.33 -11.90 -3.87
CA SER A 80 10.17 -11.35 -5.21
C SER A 80 11.45 -11.37 -6.05
N GLY A 81 12.61 -11.50 -5.40
CA GLY A 81 13.91 -11.34 -6.06
C GLY A 81 14.20 -9.91 -6.53
N LEU A 82 13.34 -8.93 -6.21
CA LEU A 82 13.68 -7.52 -6.38
C LEU A 82 14.61 -7.12 -5.23
N ASP A 83 15.84 -6.75 -5.56
CA ASP A 83 16.76 -6.16 -4.60
C ASP A 83 16.32 -4.74 -4.28
N VAL A 84 15.29 -4.64 -3.44
CA VAL A 84 14.86 -3.39 -2.87
C VAL A 84 15.66 -3.21 -1.59
N GLY A 85 16.95 -2.89 -1.71
CA GLY A 85 17.82 -2.57 -0.56
C GLY A 85 17.21 -1.53 0.39
N GLN A 86 16.23 -0.76 -0.08
CA GLN A 86 15.42 0.21 0.67
C GLN A 86 14.20 -0.36 1.41
N VAL A 87 13.73 -1.59 1.14
CA VAL A 87 12.65 -2.23 1.91
C VAL A 87 13.17 -2.80 3.24
N ARG A 88 14.47 -3.08 3.35
CA ARG A 88 15.10 -3.48 4.61
C ARG A 88 15.19 -2.33 5.64
N GLN A 89 15.14 -1.08 5.15
CA GLN A 89 14.98 0.13 5.96
C GLN A 89 13.88 0.98 5.33
N PRO A 90 12.62 0.55 5.44
CA PRO A 90 11.54 1.20 4.74
C PRO A 90 11.47 2.66 5.20
N PRO A 91 11.46 3.64 4.29
CA PRO A 91 11.22 5.01 4.70
C PRO A 91 9.86 5.06 5.38
N SER A 92 9.71 5.91 6.39
CA SER A 92 8.44 6.14 7.09
C SER A 92 7.32 6.69 6.20
N ASN A 93 7.57 6.86 4.89
CA ASN A 93 6.64 7.41 3.92
C ASN A 93 6.67 6.59 2.63
N PHE A 94 5.53 5.96 2.31
CA PHE A 94 5.34 5.13 1.13
C PHE A 94 5.49 5.94 -0.17
N GLY A 95 5.03 7.19 -0.19
CA GLY A 95 5.20 8.07 -1.34
C GLY A 95 6.66 8.34 -1.69
N LEU A 96 7.51 8.57 -0.68
CA LEU A 96 8.96 8.72 -0.89
C LEU A 96 9.60 7.43 -1.38
N PHE A 97 9.19 6.27 -0.85
CA PHE A 97 9.65 4.97 -1.32
C PHE A 97 9.39 4.77 -2.82
N VAL A 98 8.15 4.97 -3.25
CA VAL A 98 7.76 4.81 -4.67
C VAL A 98 8.53 5.78 -5.56
N ARG A 99 8.66 7.05 -5.14
CA ARG A 99 9.39 8.06 -5.91
C ARG A 99 10.87 7.72 -6.04
N ARG A 100 11.51 7.23 -4.98
CA ARG A 100 12.92 6.81 -5.01
C ARG A 100 13.10 5.62 -5.95
N PHE A 101 12.28 4.58 -5.82
CA PHE A 101 12.37 3.41 -6.67
C PHE A 101 12.26 3.76 -8.17
N ILE A 102 11.31 4.64 -8.52
CA ILE A 102 11.12 5.07 -9.91
C ILE A 102 12.27 5.94 -10.41
N LYS A 103 12.86 6.79 -9.54
CA LYS A 103 13.93 7.72 -9.92
C LYS A 103 15.33 7.09 -9.96
N GLN A 104 15.57 5.96 -9.29
CA GLN A 104 16.89 5.38 -9.10
C GLN A 104 17.40 4.58 -10.32
N ASP A 105 17.34 5.17 -11.53
CA ASP A 105 17.75 4.53 -12.80
C ASP A 105 17.21 3.10 -13.00
N SER A 106 16.04 2.81 -12.42
CA SER A 106 15.38 1.53 -12.57
C SER A 106 15.06 1.29 -14.04
N SER A 107 15.50 0.16 -14.58
CA SER A 107 15.09 -0.26 -15.92
C SER A 107 13.55 -0.35 -16.00
N VAL A 108 13.00 -0.16 -17.20
CA VAL A 108 11.56 -0.31 -17.45
C VAL A 108 11.04 -1.63 -16.87
N GLU A 109 11.77 -2.73 -17.07
CA GLU A 109 11.42 -4.05 -16.54
C GLU A 109 11.34 -4.08 -15.01
N MET A 110 12.30 -3.45 -14.30
CA MET A 110 12.25 -3.34 -12.83
C MET A 110 11.02 -2.55 -12.37
N VAL A 111 10.68 -1.45 -13.05
CA VAL A 111 9.48 -0.66 -12.73
C VAL A 111 8.22 -1.50 -12.94
N ILE A 112 8.15 -2.29 -14.00
CA ILE A 112 7.00 -3.18 -14.26
C ILE A 112 6.86 -4.22 -13.15
N ARG A 113 7.96 -4.90 -12.78
CA ARG A 113 7.96 -5.90 -11.70
C ARG A 113 7.55 -5.29 -10.37
N PHE A 114 8.07 -4.11 -10.04
CA PHE A 114 7.72 -3.37 -8.84
C PHE A 114 6.23 -3.03 -8.77
N VAL A 115 5.68 -2.45 -9.84
CA VAL A 115 4.24 -2.12 -9.91
C VAL A 115 3.38 -3.38 -9.86
N ALA A 116 3.80 -4.46 -10.51
CA ALA A 116 3.11 -5.75 -10.45
C ALA A 116 3.09 -6.33 -9.03
N LEU A 117 4.19 -6.21 -8.30
CA LEU A 117 4.30 -6.68 -6.92
C LEU A 117 3.45 -5.85 -5.96
N LEU A 118 3.49 -4.51 -6.06
CA LEU A 118 2.57 -3.63 -5.33
C LEU A 118 1.12 -4.02 -5.61
N ARG A 119 0.77 -4.24 -6.87
CA ARG A 119 -0.59 -4.68 -7.22
C ARG A 119 -0.94 -6.02 -6.61
N ARG A 120 0.00 -6.96 -6.55
CA ARG A 120 -0.21 -8.28 -5.94
C ARG A 120 -0.44 -8.17 -4.43
N ILE A 121 0.36 -7.36 -3.73
CA ILE A 121 0.19 -7.07 -2.30
C ILE A 121 -1.19 -6.46 -2.03
N TRP A 122 -1.60 -5.50 -2.87
CA TRP A 122 -2.92 -4.87 -2.75
C TRP A 122 -4.06 -5.86 -3.03
N LYS A 123 -3.90 -6.73 -4.04
CA LYS A 123 -4.87 -7.76 -4.44
C LYS A 123 -5.02 -8.90 -3.44
N SER A 124 -3.98 -9.26 -2.70
CA SER A 124 -4.10 -10.27 -1.63
C SER A 124 -4.94 -9.75 -0.45
N ARG A 125 -5.23 -8.45 -0.42
CA ARG A 125 -6.10 -7.81 0.56
C ARG A 125 -7.50 -7.44 0.02
N ASN A 126 -7.59 -7.02 -1.24
CA ASN A 126 -8.81 -6.51 -1.91
C ASN A 126 -9.20 -7.32 -3.14
#